data_AF-A0A4Y2KK12-F1
#
_entry.id   AF-A0A4Y2KK12-F1
#
_cell.length_a   1.000
_cell.length_b   1.000
_cell.length_c   1.000
_cell.angle_alpha   90.00
_cell.angle_beta   90.00
_cell.angle_gamma   90.00
#
_symmetry.space_group_name_H-M   'P 1'
#
loop_
_entity.id
_entity.type
_entity.pdbx_description
1 polymer ?
#
loop_
_entity_poly.entity_id
_entity_poly.type
_entity_poly.pdbx_seq_one_letter_code
_entity_poly.pdbx_strand_id
1 'polypeptide(L)'
;MVKTCSRDHPKPPVEYLKISGGIFHDCSVHDIDCICWILGEYPVSVSSFAQNNFEDIKAIGDFDTVSIMMKFPSGALAVVDLCRHAVYGYDQRIE
;
A
#
# COMPACT_ATOMS: atom_id res chain seq x y z
N MET A 1 9.26 3.71 14.89
CA MET A 1 8.12 3.62 13.98
C MET A 1 8.70 3.43 12.61
N VAL A 2 8.23 2.44 11.84
CA VAL A 2 8.68 2.22 10.45
C VAL A 2 7.65 2.80 9.52
N LYS A 3 8.07 3.61 8.55
CA LYS A 3 7.15 4.17 7.56
C LYS A 3 7.60 3.77 6.17
N THR A 4 6.67 3.29 5.36
CA THR A 4 6.90 3.13 3.92
C THR A 4 6.09 4.14 3.12
N CYS A 5 6.68 4.61 2.03
CA CYS A 5 5.99 5.38 1.01
C CYS A 5 6.21 4.68 -0.33
N SER A 6 5.11 4.28 -0.95
CA SER A 6 5.09 3.46 -2.16
C SER A 6 4.13 4.09 -3.17
N ARG A 7 4.68 4.60 -4.27
CA ARG A 7 3.88 5.23 -5.33
C ARG A 7 4.29 4.72 -6.70
N ASP A 8 3.34 4.14 -7.41
CA ASP A 8 3.55 3.53 -8.72
C ASP A 8 3.73 4.58 -9.82
N HIS A 9 4.58 4.27 -10.79
CA HIS A 9 4.65 4.97 -12.06
C HIS A 9 5.06 4.02 -13.21
N PRO A 10 4.32 3.95 -14.32
CA PRO A 10 3.04 4.61 -14.58
C PRO A 10 1.88 3.95 -13.79
N LYS A 11 0.69 4.55 -13.85
CA LYS A 11 -0.54 3.91 -13.36
C LYS A 11 -0.75 2.58 -14.09
N PRO A 12 -0.93 1.44 -13.39
CA PRO A 12 -1.16 0.16 -14.05
C PRO A 12 -2.40 0.18 -14.97
N PRO A 13 -2.39 -0.57 -16.08
CA PRO A 13 -3.54 -0.66 -16.96
C PRO A 13 -4.72 -1.37 -16.25
N VAL A 14 -5.94 -0.92 -16.52
CA VAL A 14 -7.16 -1.44 -15.87
C VAL A 14 -7.36 -2.94 -16.09
N GLU A 15 -6.97 -3.46 -17.26
CA GLU A 15 -7.07 -4.90 -17.55
C GLU A 15 -6.20 -5.75 -16.61
N TYR A 16 -5.05 -5.22 -16.16
CA TYR A 16 -4.25 -5.87 -15.13
C TYR A 16 -4.92 -5.77 -13.75
N LEU A 17 -5.42 -4.58 -13.39
CA LEU A 17 -6.04 -4.35 -12.09
C LEU A 17 -7.28 -5.24 -11.85
N LYS A 18 -8.03 -5.59 -12.90
CA LYS A 18 -9.16 -6.55 -12.80
C LYS A 18 -8.77 -7.94 -12.30
N ILE A 19 -7.52 -8.35 -12.53
CA ILE A 19 -7.00 -9.68 -12.16
C ILE A 19 -5.97 -9.64 -11.02
N SER A 20 -5.64 -8.45 -10.51
CA SER A 20 -4.54 -8.25 -9.56
C SER A 20 -4.87 -8.69 -8.13
N GLY A 21 -6.16 -8.83 -7.80
CA GLY A 21 -6.61 -9.06 -6.42
C GLY A 21 -6.74 -7.77 -5.59
N GLY A 22 -6.60 -6.60 -6.24
CA GLY A 22 -6.77 -5.29 -5.63
C GLY A 22 -5.50 -4.75 -4.99
N ILE A 23 -5.49 -3.45 -4.70
CA ILE A 23 -4.28 -2.72 -4.26
C ILE A 23 -3.59 -3.30 -3.03
N PHE A 24 -4.34 -3.93 -2.11
CA PHE A 24 -3.76 -4.55 -0.92
C PHE A 24 -2.93 -5.80 -1.25
N HIS A 25 -3.44 -6.66 -2.14
CA HIS A 25 -2.77 -7.91 -2.52
C HIS A 25 -1.70 -7.71 -3.59
N ASP A 26 -1.92 -6.78 -4.51
CA ASP A 26 -1.04 -6.56 -5.66
C ASP A 26 0.10 -5.59 -5.37
N CYS A 27 -0.13 -4.58 -4.51
CA CYS A 27 0.80 -3.48 -4.35
C CYS A 27 1.30 -3.38 -2.90
N SER A 28 0.38 -3.28 -1.91
CA SER A 28 0.75 -3.13 -0.50
C SER A 28 1.46 -4.35 0.09
N VAL A 29 1.35 -5.52 -0.56
CA VAL A 29 1.99 -6.77 -0.09
C VAL A 29 3.49 -6.61 0.10
N HIS A 30 4.15 -5.82 -0.75
CA HIS A 30 5.59 -5.56 -0.66
C HIS A 30 5.94 -4.71 0.56
N ASP A 31 5.15 -3.68 0.84
CA ASP A 31 5.31 -2.84 2.04
C ASP A 31 5.10 -3.64 3.33
N ILE A 32 4.02 -4.43 3.36
CA ILE A 32 3.67 -5.28 4.50
C ILE A 32 4.80 -6.27 4.78
N ASP A 33 5.31 -6.95 3.74
CA ASP A 33 6.44 -7.87 3.85
C ASP A 33 7.71 -7.15 4.34
N CYS A 34 8.07 -6.02 3.72
CA CYS A 34 9.23 -5.21 4.12
C CYS A 34 9.16 -4.79 5.60
N ILE A 35 8.00 -4.33 6.07
CA ILE A 35 7.81 -3.93 7.47
C ILE A 35 7.97 -5.13 8.40
N CYS A 36 7.34 -6.26 8.08
CA CYS A 36 7.46 -7.48 8.90
C CYS A 36 8.91 -7.99 8.92
N TRP A 37 9.62 -7.91 7.80
CA TRP A 37 11.02 -8.27 7.68
C TRP A 37 11.92 -7.36 8.54
N ILE A 38 11.75 -6.04 8.47
CA ILE A 38 12.53 -5.05 9.24
C ILE A 38 12.30 -5.22 10.75
N LEU A 39 11.04 -5.40 11.16
CA LEU A 39 10.69 -5.50 12.57
C LEU A 39 10.95 -6.91 13.14
N GLY A 40 10.98 -7.94 12.29
CA GLY A 40 11.18 -9.33 12.70
C GLY A 40 9.98 -9.94 13.44
N GLU A 41 8.80 -9.33 13.32
CA GLU A 41 7.56 -9.72 13.98
C GLU A 41 6.35 -9.39 13.09
N TYR A 42 5.19 -9.97 13.42
CA TYR A 42 3.93 -9.72 12.73
C TYR A 42 3.04 -8.76 13.52
N PRO A 43 2.21 -7.94 12.85
CA PRO A 43 1.36 -6.98 13.54
C PRO A 43 0.24 -7.68 14.33
N VAL A 44 -0.13 -7.11 15.48
CA VAL A 44 -1.26 -7.55 16.32
C VAL A 44 -2.55 -6.80 16.01
N SER A 45 -2.46 -5.65 15.33
CA SER A 45 -3.63 -4.93 14.84
C SER A 45 -3.28 -4.11 13.61
N VAL A 46 -4.22 -4.05 12.67
CA VAL A 46 -4.12 -3.28 11.43
C VAL A 46 -5.38 -2.45 11.26
N SER A 47 -5.23 -1.19 10.86
CA SER A 47 -6.33 -0.31 10.45
C SER A 47 -5.96 0.38 9.15
N SER A 48 -6.91 0.50 8.22
CA SER A 48 -6.67 1.11 6.91
C SER A 48 -7.79 2.04 6.48
N PHE A 49 -7.42 3.07 5.72
CA PHE A 49 -8.35 3.92 4.98
C PHE A 49 -7.93 3.96 3.52
N ALA A 50 -8.92 3.87 2.63
CA ALA A 50 -8.71 3.80 1.19
C ALA A 50 -9.64 4.79 0.47
N GLN A 51 -9.19 5.32 -0.66
CA GLN A 51 -9.97 6.21 -1.52
C GLN A 51 -9.76 5.95 -3.00
N ASN A 52 -10.65 6.52 -3.80
CA ASN A 52 -10.64 6.49 -5.25
C ASN A 52 -10.59 7.89 -5.84
N ASN A 53 -9.47 8.23 -6.47
CA ASN A 53 -9.29 9.42 -7.30
C ASN A 53 -9.44 9.12 -8.80
N PHE A 54 -9.36 7.85 -9.23
CA PHE A 54 -9.54 7.44 -10.61
C PHE A 54 -10.85 6.70 -10.84
N GLU A 55 -11.70 7.21 -11.74
CA GLU A 55 -13.00 6.61 -12.06
C GLU A 55 -12.88 5.21 -12.68
N ASP A 56 -11.82 4.92 -13.42
CA ASP A 56 -11.61 3.60 -14.03
C ASP A 56 -11.25 2.52 -13.01
N ILE A 57 -10.50 2.87 -11.96
CA ILE A 57 -10.19 2.00 -10.82
C ILE A 57 -11.44 1.81 -9.94
N LYS A 58 -12.18 2.90 -9.69
CA LYS A 58 -13.45 2.85 -8.95
C LYS A 58 -14.48 1.95 -9.63
N ALA A 59 -14.56 2.00 -10.97
CA ALA A 59 -15.52 1.21 -11.75
C ALA A 59 -15.30 -0.31 -11.62
N ILE A 60 -14.08 -0.76 -11.28
CA ILE A 60 -13.77 -2.17 -11.03
C ILE A 60 -13.82 -2.55 -9.54
N GLY A 61 -14.19 -1.61 -8.66
CA GLY A 61 -14.29 -1.85 -7.21
C GLY A 61 -12.95 -1.96 -6.48
N ASP A 62 -11.85 -1.48 -7.07
CA ASP A 62 -10.53 -1.39 -6.42
C ASP A 62 -10.28 0.03 -5.88
N PHE A 63 -9.16 0.28 -5.19
CA PHE A 63 -8.73 1.59 -4.69
C PHE A 63 -7.41 2.02 -5.33
N ASP A 64 -7.13 3.33 -5.36
CA ASP A 64 -5.87 3.85 -5.90
C ASP A 64 -4.96 4.49 -4.86
N THR A 65 -5.50 4.92 -3.73
CA THR A 65 -4.72 5.52 -2.64
C THR A 65 -5.14 4.91 -1.32
N VAL A 66 -4.17 4.41 -0.56
CA VAL A 66 -4.38 3.67 0.68
C VAL A 66 -3.40 4.15 1.74
N SER A 67 -3.91 4.28 2.97
CA SER A 67 -3.10 4.40 4.17
C SER A 67 -3.33 3.19 5.06
N ILE A 68 -2.25 2.62 5.60
CA ILE A 68 -2.32 1.48 6.54
C ILE A 68 -1.53 1.85 7.79
N MET A 69 -2.12 1.59 8.95
CA MET A 69 -1.47 1.70 10.25
C MET A 69 -1.44 0.33 10.92
N MET A 70 -0.28 -0.02 11.47
CA MET A 70 -0.05 -1.31 12.12
C MET A 70 0.55 -1.11 13.51
N LYS A 71 0.17 -1.98 14.45
CA LYS A 71 0.77 -2.09 15.78
C LYS A 71 1.33 -3.50 15.95
N PHE A 72 2.49 -3.61 16.57
CA PHE A 72 3.21 -4.86 16.78
C PHE A 72 3.29 -5.27 18.26
N PRO A 73 3.60 -6.55 18.58
CA PRO A 73 3.73 -7.05 19.94
C PRO A 73 4.73 -6.26 20.79
N SER A 74 5.86 -5.84 20.21
CA SER A 74 6.88 -5.02 20.87
C SER A 74 6.40 -3.61 21.27
N GLY A 75 5.23 -3.19 20.78
CA GLY A 75 4.76 -1.81 20.86
C GLY A 75 5.22 -0.93 19.69
N ALA A 76 6.01 -1.47 18.76
CA ALA A 76 6.35 -0.76 17.52
C ALA A 76 5.08 -0.42 16.71
N LEU A 77 5.15 0.71 16.02
CA LEU A 77 4.12 1.19 15.10
C LEU A 77 4.70 1.23 13.68
N ALA A 78 3.86 0.96 12.69
CA ALA A 78 4.21 1.17 11.30
C ALA A 78 3.10 1.85 10.50
N VAL A 79 3.49 2.56 9.45
CA VAL A 79 2.58 3.27 8.53
C VAL A 79 2.98 2.99 7.08
N VAL A 80 1.99 2.74 6.23
CA VAL A 80 2.15 2.64 4.77
C VAL A 80 1.35 3.78 4.13
N ASP A 81 2.02 4.57 3.28
CA ASP A 81 1.40 5.52 2.34
C ASP A 81 1.54 4.97 0.92
N LEU A 82 0.41 4.60 0.30
CA LEU A 82 0.39 3.89 -0.98
C LEU A 82 -0.45 4.63 -2.02
N CYS A 83 0.08 4.81 -3.23
CA CYS A 83 -0.65 5.40 -4.35
C CYS A 83 -0.34 4.71 -5.68
N ARG A 84 -1.34 4.50 -6.54
CA ARG A 84 -1.18 3.94 -7.90
C ARG A 84 -0.60 4.91 -8.92
N HIS A 85 -0.34 6.16 -8.54
CA HIS A 85 0.15 7.16 -9.48
C HIS A 85 1.01 8.24 -8.83
N ALA A 86 2.28 8.30 -9.24
CA ALA A 86 3.16 9.44 -9.02
C ALA A 86 3.63 10.00 -10.38
N VAL A 87 3.33 11.27 -10.64
CA VAL A 87 3.72 11.94 -11.90
C VAL A 87 5.24 12.08 -12.08
N TYR A 88 5.99 11.98 -10.98
CA TYR A 88 7.43 12.21 -10.92
C TYR A 88 8.27 10.93 -10.96
N GLY A 89 7.65 9.77 -11.20
CA GLY A 89 8.31 8.46 -11.18
C GLY A 89 8.00 7.65 -9.91
N TYR A 90 8.64 6.49 -9.77
CA TYR A 90 8.49 5.62 -8.61
C TYR A 90 8.99 6.32 -7.33
N ASP A 91 8.13 6.41 -6.32
CA ASP A 91 8.49 6.85 -4.97
C ASP A 91 8.47 5.62 -4.05
N GLN A 92 9.65 5.16 -3.66
CA GLN A 92 9.83 3.93 -2.87
C GLN A 92 10.81 4.24 -1.74
N ARG A 93 10.30 4.54 -0.55
CA ARG A 93 11.10 4.97 0.61
C ARG A 93 10.69 4.21 1.86
N ILE A 94 11.68 4.02 2.74
CA ILE A 94 11.49 3.52 4.09
C ILE A 94 12.21 4.48 5.06
N GLU A 95 11.50 4.91 6.09
CA GLU A 95 11.92 5.91 7.10
C GLU A 95 11.69 5.40 8.53
#